data_AF-A0A412FFS0-F1
#
_entry.id   AF-A0A412FFS0-F1
#
_cell.length_a   1.000
_cell.length_b   1.000
_cell.length_c   1.000
_cell.angle_alpha   90.00
_cell.angle_beta   90.00
_cell.angle_gamma   90.00
#
_symmetry.space_group_name_H-M   'P 1'
#
loop_
_entity.id
_entity.type
_entity.pdbx_description
1 polymer ?
#
loop_
_entity_poly.entity_id
_entity_poly.type
_entity_poly.pdbx_seq_one_letter_code
_entity_poly.pdbx_strand_id
1 'polypeptide(L)'
;MYRRFLNNDDYLGIITPEALAQLTRGNDARFIQAEESAEMSIVEYLSENYEIEKELAKGKYIAEYDRRITYPVGVHVYFEGQIHEVTRSVSGYRKPATAIYWEECSDIHVDAGQVVNYSQFNTYYPGDKVNYNGVVYICLAENGYKFDDIRIPMVGGWIETEVTLWQPVEYPLWSVVEYEGAFYTLMTLDCFDCNLDPMVSDCWGAIADYDSSYNAYELSEHEYVVYDGRVFYPETDVNADTPQVGLNLSLHDPRNYNLKKHMVRLAIYELTKLIAPNNVSVVRMRDYEDSMKWLNDAAKLRLNPQIPRKVDDTKKPVTDWQLATFQTDYDPYRNPWLT
;
A
#
# COMPACT_ATOMS: atom_id res chain seq x y z
N MET A 1 -9.56 13.25 -2.55
CA MET A 1 -8.71 13.91 -1.53
C MET A 1 -7.29 13.92 -2.05
N TYR A 2 -6.62 15.07 -2.07
CA TYR A 2 -5.25 15.20 -2.57
C TYR A 2 -4.27 14.41 -1.69
N ARG A 3 -3.38 13.64 -2.30
CA ARG A 3 -2.27 12.96 -1.62
C ARG A 3 -1.00 13.76 -1.83
N ARG A 4 -0.33 14.12 -0.73
CA ARG A 4 0.91 14.90 -0.76
C ARG A 4 2.02 14.07 -1.40
N PHE A 5 2.84 14.72 -2.23
CA PHE A 5 4.05 14.12 -2.77
C PHE A 5 5.24 14.38 -1.86
N LEU A 6 5.25 15.54 -1.20
CA LEU A 6 6.29 15.95 -0.27
C LEU A 6 5.92 15.53 1.15
N ASN A 7 6.95 15.26 1.96
CA ASN A 7 6.81 15.09 3.39
C ASN A 7 7.37 16.31 4.13
N ASN A 8 7.16 16.37 5.45
CA ASN A 8 7.58 17.52 6.24
C ASN A 8 9.11 17.70 6.25
N ASP A 9 9.87 16.61 6.21
CA ASP A 9 11.34 16.65 6.19
C ASP A 9 11.87 17.29 4.90
N ASP A 10 11.17 17.14 3.78
CA ASP A 10 11.53 17.80 2.52
C ASP A 10 11.48 19.33 2.65
N TYR A 11 10.53 19.87 3.43
CA TYR A 11 10.48 21.30 3.75
C TYR A 11 11.60 21.69 4.70
N LEU A 12 11.85 20.89 5.74
CA LEU A 12 12.90 21.15 6.72
C LEU A 12 14.31 21.18 6.12
N GLY A 13 14.51 20.56 4.96
CA GLY A 13 15.74 20.68 4.17
C GLY A 13 16.03 22.08 3.62
N ILE A 14 15.04 22.99 3.57
CA ILE A 14 15.21 24.35 3.02
C ILE A 14 14.69 25.49 3.90
N ILE A 15 13.90 25.20 4.93
CA ILE A 15 13.39 26.19 5.90
C ILE A 15 13.45 25.64 7.32
N THR A 16 13.69 26.49 8.32
CA THR A 16 13.73 26.05 9.72
C THR A 16 12.33 25.63 10.22
N PRO A 17 12.25 24.72 11.21
CA PRO A 17 10.97 24.30 11.79
C PRO A 17 10.10 25.48 12.28
N GLU A 18 10.72 26.48 12.91
CA GLU A 18 10.01 27.64 13.46
C GLU A 18 9.40 28.49 12.35
N ALA A 19 10.15 28.74 11.28
CA ALA A 19 9.66 29.50 10.14
C ALA A 19 8.59 28.73 9.37
N LEU A 20 8.72 27.41 9.25
CA LEU A 20 7.69 26.55 8.65
C LEU A 20 6.39 26.58 9.46
N ALA A 21 6.48 26.45 10.79
CA ALA A 21 5.32 26.53 11.68
C ALA A 21 4.64 27.91 11.61
N GLN A 22 5.39 28.99 11.45
CA GLN A 22 4.84 30.33 11.22
C GLN A 22 4.08 30.44 9.89
N LEU A 23 4.57 29.78 8.84
CA LEU A 23 3.87 29.73 7.55
C LEU A 23 2.55 28.95 7.67
N THR A 24 2.59 27.78 8.27
CA THR A 24 1.39 26.93 8.33
C THR A 24 0.39 27.43 9.38
N ARG A 25 0.86 28.14 10.41
CA ARG A 25 0.08 28.51 11.63
C ARG A 25 -0.62 27.28 12.22
N GLY A 26 0.02 26.11 12.13
CA GLY A 26 -0.53 24.83 12.58
C GLY A 26 -1.69 24.28 11.72
N ASN A 27 -1.91 24.81 10.51
CA ASN A 27 -2.95 24.32 9.60
C ASN A 27 -2.34 23.52 8.44
N ASP A 28 -2.41 22.19 8.55
CA ASP A 28 -1.86 21.26 7.56
C ASP A 28 -2.55 21.33 6.19
N ALA A 29 -3.80 21.80 6.13
CA ALA A 29 -4.50 21.99 4.85
C ALA A 29 -3.79 23.01 3.95
N ARG A 30 -2.97 23.90 4.51
CA ARG A 30 -2.17 24.84 3.73
C ARG A 30 -1.06 24.15 2.93
N PHE A 31 -0.47 23.08 3.47
CA PHE A 31 0.49 22.27 2.71
C PHE A 31 -0.17 21.66 1.50
N ILE A 32 -1.36 21.07 1.69
CA ILE A 32 -2.13 20.45 0.61
C ILE A 32 -2.41 21.46 -0.50
N GLN A 33 -2.93 22.64 -0.17
CA GLN A 33 -3.22 23.68 -1.15
C GLN A 33 -1.98 24.15 -1.91
N ALA A 34 -0.87 24.35 -1.21
CA ALA A 34 0.37 24.82 -1.81
C ALA A 34 1.04 23.77 -2.70
N GLU A 35 1.04 22.50 -2.27
CA GLU A 35 1.53 21.37 -3.07
C GLU A 35 0.67 21.14 -4.31
N GLU A 36 -0.66 21.26 -4.19
CA GLU A 36 -1.57 21.13 -5.33
C GLU A 36 -1.32 22.21 -6.39
N SER A 37 -1.10 23.47 -5.97
CA SER A 37 -0.74 24.57 -6.87
C SER A 37 0.65 24.36 -7.54
N ALA A 38 1.63 23.92 -6.75
CA ALA A 38 2.97 23.61 -7.26
C ALA A 38 2.94 22.44 -8.26
N GLU A 39 2.21 21.38 -7.94
CA GLU A 39 2.03 20.22 -8.81
C GLU A 39 1.35 20.59 -10.12
N MET A 40 0.26 21.36 -10.06
CA MET A 40 -0.44 21.81 -11.27
C MET A 40 0.52 22.54 -12.21
N SER A 41 1.37 23.41 -11.67
CA SER A 41 2.41 24.12 -12.45
C SER A 41 3.41 23.14 -13.07
N ILE A 42 3.86 22.13 -12.33
CA ILE A 42 4.81 21.13 -12.85
C ILE A 42 4.16 20.28 -13.95
N VAL A 43 2.94 19.81 -13.73
CA VAL A 43 2.18 18.98 -14.67
C VAL A 43 1.90 19.75 -15.96
N GLU A 44 1.50 21.02 -15.88
CA GLU A 44 1.25 21.86 -17.04
C GLU A 44 2.49 21.96 -17.95
N TYR A 45 3.69 22.15 -17.37
CA TYR A 45 4.92 22.28 -18.15
C TYR A 45 5.47 20.95 -18.68
N LEU A 46 5.30 19.84 -17.95
CA LEU A 46 6.01 18.59 -18.25
C LEU A 46 5.12 17.49 -18.85
N SER A 47 3.80 17.60 -18.75
CA SER A 47 2.87 16.55 -19.19
C SER A 47 2.89 16.28 -20.68
N GLU A 48 3.31 17.24 -21.52
CA GLU A 48 3.39 17.02 -22.96
C GLU A 48 4.46 15.99 -23.32
N ASN A 49 5.64 16.09 -22.70
CA ASN A 49 6.82 15.33 -23.09
C ASN A 49 7.16 14.17 -22.13
N TYR A 50 6.69 14.23 -20.88
CA TYR A 50 7.10 13.34 -19.80
C TYR A 50 5.92 12.64 -19.12
N GLU A 51 6.17 11.47 -18.55
CA GLU A 51 5.22 10.73 -17.71
C GLU A 51 5.17 11.29 -16.28
N ILE A 52 5.01 12.61 -16.15
CA ILE A 52 5.11 13.33 -14.87
C ILE A 52 4.11 12.84 -13.82
N GLU A 53 2.89 12.52 -14.22
CA GLU A 53 1.86 12.02 -13.30
C GLU A 53 2.22 10.66 -12.72
N LYS A 54 2.80 9.75 -13.53
CA LYS A 54 3.31 8.46 -13.05
C LYS A 54 4.49 8.64 -12.11
N GLU A 55 5.36 9.61 -12.39
CA GLU A 55 6.50 9.91 -11.51
C GLU A 55 6.05 10.50 -10.16
N LEU A 56 5.07 11.41 -10.16
CA LEU A 56 4.45 11.92 -8.94
C LEU A 56 3.73 10.80 -8.16
N ALA A 57 3.06 9.88 -8.85
CA ALA A 57 2.37 8.75 -8.23
C ALA A 57 3.33 7.90 -7.37
N LYS A 58 4.57 7.69 -7.80
CA LYS A 58 5.58 6.94 -7.00
C LYS A 58 5.73 7.48 -5.58
N GLY A 59 5.68 8.80 -5.39
CA GLY A 59 5.75 9.42 -4.06
C GLY A 59 4.42 9.48 -3.33
N LYS A 60 3.34 9.78 -4.07
CA LYS A 60 1.98 9.97 -3.50
C LYS A 60 1.33 8.69 -2.98
N TYR A 61 1.76 7.53 -3.48
CA TYR A 61 1.22 6.23 -3.11
C TYR A 61 2.09 5.45 -2.13
N ILE A 62 3.12 6.09 -1.54
CA ILE A 62 3.86 5.54 -0.41
C ILE A 62 2.97 5.65 0.83
N ALA A 63 2.65 4.51 1.44
CA ALA A 63 1.84 4.43 2.65
C ALA A 63 2.71 4.24 3.89
N GLU A 64 2.18 4.54 5.07
CA GLU A 64 2.75 4.13 6.36
C GLU A 64 2.74 2.61 6.50
N TYR A 65 3.73 2.09 7.21
CA TYR A 65 3.79 0.67 7.54
C TYR A 65 2.60 0.28 8.41
N ASP A 66 1.85 -0.67 7.91
CA ASP A 66 0.74 -1.32 8.57
C ASP A 66 0.96 -2.85 8.56
N ARG A 67 1.00 -3.44 9.76
CA ARG A 67 1.19 -4.89 9.99
C ARG A 67 0.06 -5.77 9.44
N ARG A 68 -1.05 -5.18 8.99
CA ARG A 68 -2.16 -5.87 8.30
C ARG A 68 -1.84 -6.17 6.84
N ILE A 69 -0.90 -5.43 6.26
CA ILE A 69 -0.60 -5.45 4.83
C ILE A 69 0.63 -6.34 4.60
N THR A 70 0.58 -7.12 3.53
CA THR A 70 1.74 -7.85 3.01
C THR A 70 2.47 -7.02 1.96
N TYR A 71 3.77 -6.77 2.16
CA TYR A 71 4.61 -5.96 1.29
C TYR A 71 5.55 -6.85 0.46
N PRO A 72 5.43 -6.86 -0.88
CA PRO A 72 6.37 -7.57 -1.74
C PRO A 72 7.69 -6.78 -1.91
N VAL A 73 8.72 -7.44 -2.43
CA VAL A 73 10.02 -6.80 -2.70
C VAL A 73 9.87 -5.67 -3.73
N GLY A 74 10.57 -4.55 -3.50
CA GLY A 74 10.65 -3.39 -4.38
C GLY A 74 9.61 -2.30 -4.11
N VAL A 75 8.68 -2.51 -3.17
CA VAL A 75 7.74 -1.45 -2.75
C VAL A 75 8.38 -0.51 -1.74
N HIS A 76 7.87 0.71 -1.65
CA HIS A 76 8.31 1.71 -0.68
C HIS A 76 7.24 1.97 0.36
N VAL A 77 7.67 2.12 1.62
CA VAL A 77 6.81 2.30 2.79
C VAL A 77 7.44 3.32 3.73
N TYR A 78 6.60 4.13 4.40
CA TYR A 78 7.04 4.93 5.53
C TYR A 78 7.17 4.03 6.76
N PHE A 79 8.36 4.00 7.36
CA PHE A 79 8.65 3.29 8.59
C PHE A 79 9.49 4.21 9.47
N GLU A 80 9.02 4.46 10.70
CA GLU A 80 9.64 5.40 11.65
C GLU A 80 9.87 6.81 11.04
N GLY A 81 8.93 7.27 10.21
CA GLY A 81 8.98 8.58 9.56
C GLY A 81 9.90 8.68 8.34
N GLN A 82 10.60 7.60 7.96
CA GLN A 82 11.48 7.58 6.80
C GLN A 82 10.98 6.61 5.73
N ILE A 83 11.30 6.91 4.47
CA ILE A 83 10.94 6.07 3.33
C ILE A 83 11.96 4.95 3.18
N HIS A 84 11.48 3.72 3.26
CA HIS A 84 12.26 2.53 3.07
C HIS A 84 11.77 1.74 1.86
N GLU A 85 12.70 1.11 1.13
CA GLU A 85 12.43 0.06 0.16
C GLU A 85 12.37 -1.30 0.86
N VAL A 86 11.40 -2.12 0.49
CA VAL A 86 11.29 -3.50 0.93
C VAL A 86 12.24 -4.37 0.10
N THR A 87 13.30 -4.88 0.71
CA THR A 87 14.32 -5.72 0.07
C THR A 87 14.04 -7.22 0.25
N ARG A 88 13.27 -7.58 1.27
CA ARG A 88 12.69 -8.92 1.49
C ARG A 88 11.23 -8.75 1.86
N SER A 89 10.36 -9.63 1.37
CA SER A 89 8.93 -9.56 1.66
C SER A 89 8.67 -9.46 3.16
N VAL A 90 7.68 -8.65 3.53
CA VAL A 90 7.18 -8.49 4.90
C VAL A 90 5.72 -8.89 4.89
N SER A 91 5.40 -10.01 5.52
CA SER A 91 4.06 -10.56 5.59
C SER A 91 3.22 -9.82 6.61
N GLY A 92 1.98 -9.50 6.25
CA GLY A 92 0.98 -9.06 7.22
C GLY A 92 0.40 -10.26 7.97
N TYR A 93 -0.20 -10.01 9.13
CA TYR A 93 -0.89 -11.08 9.87
C TYR A 93 -2.14 -11.55 9.12
N ARG A 94 -2.58 -12.78 9.40
CA ARG A 94 -3.77 -13.39 8.79
C ARG A 94 -4.85 -13.59 9.84
N LYS A 95 -6.09 -13.22 9.52
CA LYS A 95 -7.25 -13.43 10.39
C LYS A 95 -7.94 -14.76 10.05
N PRO A 96 -8.53 -15.49 11.02
CA PRO A 96 -9.39 -16.62 10.71
C PRO A 96 -10.55 -16.20 9.81
N ALA A 97 -11.03 -17.12 8.96
CA ALA A 97 -12.08 -16.85 7.98
C ALA A 97 -13.30 -17.72 8.28
N THR A 98 -14.48 -17.12 8.49
CA THR A 98 -15.74 -17.84 8.74
C THR A 98 -16.60 -18.02 7.48
N ALA A 99 -16.16 -17.43 6.36
CA ALA A 99 -16.82 -17.45 5.08
C ALA A 99 -15.81 -17.53 3.93
N ILE A 100 -16.31 -17.89 2.75
CA ILE A 100 -15.55 -17.77 1.50
C ILE A 100 -15.73 -16.33 1.00
N TYR A 101 -14.62 -15.62 0.83
CA TYR A 101 -14.64 -14.19 0.44
C TYR A 101 -14.48 -13.96 -1.05
N TRP A 102 -13.80 -14.87 -1.75
CA TRP A 102 -13.47 -14.74 -3.16
C TRP A 102 -13.75 -16.04 -3.89
N GLU A 103 -14.35 -15.92 -5.06
CA GLU A 103 -14.58 -17.03 -5.99
C GLU A 103 -13.96 -16.68 -7.34
N GLU A 104 -13.32 -17.65 -7.98
CA GLU A 104 -12.78 -17.47 -9.34
C GLU A 104 -13.94 -17.29 -10.35
N CYS A 105 -13.84 -16.22 -11.15
CA CYS A 105 -14.83 -15.93 -12.18
C CYS A 105 -14.63 -16.87 -13.38
N SER A 106 -15.62 -17.71 -13.65
CA SER A 106 -15.62 -18.66 -14.78
C SER A 106 -16.10 -18.05 -16.12
N ASP A 107 -16.41 -16.74 -16.15
CA ASP A 107 -16.92 -16.09 -17.36
C ASP A 107 -15.81 -15.78 -18.37
N ILE A 108 -15.82 -16.52 -19.47
CA ILE A 108 -14.84 -16.45 -20.56
C ILE A 108 -14.87 -15.08 -21.27
N HIS A 109 -15.93 -14.28 -21.11
CA HIS A 109 -16.04 -12.96 -21.73
C HIS A 109 -15.39 -11.83 -20.92
N VAL A 110 -14.92 -12.11 -19.69
CA VAL A 110 -14.27 -11.11 -18.87
C VAL A 110 -12.78 -11.03 -19.21
N ASP A 111 -12.38 -9.95 -19.86
CA ASP A 111 -10.97 -9.65 -20.09
C ASP A 111 -10.31 -9.19 -18.78
N ALA A 112 -9.41 -10.02 -18.25
CA ALA A 112 -8.64 -9.71 -17.04
C ALA A 112 -7.87 -8.38 -17.16
N GLY A 113 -7.48 -7.96 -18.37
CA GLY A 113 -6.81 -6.68 -18.62
C GLY A 113 -7.71 -5.45 -18.42
N GLN A 114 -9.03 -5.62 -18.41
CA GLN A 114 -10.01 -4.55 -18.19
C GLN A 114 -10.52 -4.50 -16.75
N VAL A 115 -10.26 -5.55 -15.97
CA VAL A 115 -10.65 -5.62 -14.56
C VAL A 115 -9.56 -4.96 -13.70
N VAL A 116 -9.99 -4.14 -12.74
CA VAL A 116 -9.09 -3.45 -11.82
C VAL A 116 -8.32 -4.47 -10.99
N ASN A 117 -7.01 -4.26 -10.83
CA ASN A 117 -6.19 -5.14 -10.00
C ASN A 117 -6.61 -5.06 -8.52
N TYR A 118 -6.54 -6.21 -7.85
CA TYR A 118 -6.70 -6.29 -6.40
C TYR A 118 -5.66 -5.41 -5.69
N SER A 119 -6.14 -4.68 -4.69
CA SER A 119 -5.36 -3.88 -3.77
C SER A 119 -5.76 -4.20 -2.33
N GLN A 120 -4.77 -4.41 -1.46
CA GLN A 120 -5.00 -4.60 -0.02
C GLN A 120 -5.52 -3.32 0.68
N PHE A 121 -5.35 -2.14 0.07
CA PHE A 121 -5.83 -0.85 0.59
C PHE A 121 -7.27 -0.52 0.19
N ASN A 122 -7.89 -1.34 -0.65
CA ASN A 122 -9.28 -1.15 -1.08
C ASN A 122 -10.26 -1.86 -0.13
N THR A 123 -11.54 -1.58 -0.36
CA THR A 123 -12.68 -2.20 0.32
C THR A 123 -13.62 -2.73 -0.74
N TYR A 124 -14.09 -3.95 -0.55
CA TYR A 124 -14.86 -4.71 -1.53
C TYR A 124 -16.21 -5.12 -0.95
N TYR A 125 -17.20 -5.16 -1.82
CA TYR A 125 -18.56 -5.59 -1.54
C TYR A 125 -18.92 -6.80 -2.41
N PRO A 126 -19.89 -7.62 -2.00
CA PRO A 126 -20.34 -8.76 -2.79
C PRO A 126 -20.70 -8.37 -4.23
N GLY A 127 -20.14 -9.09 -5.20
CA GLY A 127 -20.29 -8.83 -6.63
C GLY A 127 -19.15 -8.04 -7.27
N ASP A 128 -18.29 -7.39 -6.48
CA ASP A 128 -17.11 -6.69 -7.01
C ASP A 128 -16.15 -7.68 -7.70
N LYS A 129 -15.56 -7.25 -8.83
CA LYS A 129 -14.60 -8.04 -9.60
C LYS A 129 -13.21 -7.45 -9.52
N VAL A 130 -12.22 -8.28 -9.23
CA VAL A 130 -10.81 -7.89 -9.17
C VAL A 130 -9.93 -8.85 -9.96
N ASN A 131 -8.88 -8.33 -10.60
CA ASN A 131 -7.81 -9.14 -11.17
C ASN A 131 -6.73 -9.36 -10.11
N TYR A 132 -6.40 -10.62 -9.84
CA TYR A 132 -5.28 -10.99 -9.00
C TYR A 132 -4.42 -12.03 -9.73
N ASN A 133 -3.17 -11.66 -10.03
CA ASN A 133 -2.20 -12.50 -10.76
C ASN A 133 -2.72 -13.04 -12.12
N GLY A 134 -3.54 -12.26 -12.82
CA GLY A 134 -4.08 -12.63 -14.13
C GLY A 134 -5.40 -13.42 -14.09
N VAL A 135 -5.90 -13.73 -12.89
CA VAL A 135 -7.17 -14.42 -12.67
C VAL A 135 -8.19 -13.44 -12.10
N VAL A 136 -9.43 -13.48 -12.59
CA VAL A 136 -10.50 -12.61 -12.10
C VAL A 136 -11.23 -13.30 -10.96
N TYR A 137 -11.40 -12.60 -9.84
CA TYR A 137 -12.17 -13.05 -8.68
C TYR A 137 -13.40 -12.18 -8.48
N ILE A 138 -14.50 -12.80 -8.05
CA ILE A 138 -15.71 -12.14 -7.59
C ILE A 138 -15.73 -12.17 -6.06
N CYS A 139 -15.96 -11.01 -5.47
CA CYS A 139 -16.17 -10.86 -4.03
C CYS A 139 -17.52 -11.48 -3.63
N LEU A 140 -17.52 -12.36 -2.62
CA LEU A 140 -18.73 -13.00 -2.10
C LEU A 140 -19.19 -12.42 -0.76
N ALA A 141 -18.26 -11.89 0.03
CA ALA A 141 -18.51 -11.30 1.33
C ALA A 141 -17.69 -10.01 1.49
N GLU A 142 -18.26 -9.01 2.17
CA GLU A 142 -17.61 -7.72 2.36
C GLU A 142 -16.27 -7.86 3.09
N ASN A 143 -15.23 -7.22 2.55
CA ASN A 143 -13.88 -7.29 3.10
C ASN A 143 -13.02 -6.11 2.66
N GLY A 144 -11.82 -6.00 3.22
CA GLY A 144 -10.79 -5.04 2.85
C GLY A 144 -10.41 -4.07 3.96
N TYR A 145 -9.61 -3.06 3.59
CA TYR A 145 -8.84 -2.24 4.53
C TYR A 145 -9.70 -1.49 5.55
N LYS A 146 -10.82 -0.89 5.11
CA LYS A 146 -11.71 -0.12 6.00
C LYS A 146 -12.51 -0.98 6.97
N PHE A 147 -12.70 -2.26 6.66
CA PHE A 147 -13.39 -3.21 7.54
C PHE A 147 -12.44 -3.89 8.53
N ASP A 148 -11.15 -3.55 8.50
CA ASP A 148 -10.13 -4.29 9.25
C ASP A 148 -10.14 -5.80 8.94
N ASP A 149 -10.48 -6.16 7.71
CA ASP A 149 -10.63 -7.55 7.30
C ASP A 149 -10.05 -7.77 5.90
N ILE A 150 -8.73 -7.72 5.77
CA ILE A 150 -8.06 -7.84 4.47
C ILE A 150 -8.03 -9.31 4.05
N ARG A 151 -8.71 -9.63 2.95
CA ARG A 151 -8.78 -10.99 2.40
C ARG A 151 -8.12 -10.99 1.03
N ILE A 152 -6.91 -11.53 0.94
CA ILE A 152 -6.20 -11.68 -0.34
C ILE A 152 -6.76 -12.94 -1.04
N PRO A 153 -7.15 -12.88 -2.32
CA PRO A 153 -7.60 -14.07 -3.05
C PRO A 153 -6.59 -15.22 -2.95
N MET A 154 -7.08 -16.44 -2.71
CA MET A 154 -6.29 -17.67 -2.50
C MET A 154 -5.38 -17.73 -1.27
N VAL A 155 -5.38 -16.72 -0.40
CA VAL A 155 -4.52 -16.72 0.79
C VAL A 155 -5.35 -17.08 2.03
N GLY A 156 -5.14 -18.30 2.52
CA GLY A 156 -5.57 -18.76 3.84
C GLY A 156 -4.43 -18.70 4.86
N GLY A 157 -4.76 -18.93 6.12
CA GLY A 157 -3.77 -19.07 7.18
C GLY A 157 -4.24 -19.88 8.36
N TRP A 158 -5.56 -19.92 8.57
CA TRP A 158 -6.23 -20.67 9.62
C TRP A 158 -7.18 -21.69 9.02
N ILE A 159 -7.24 -22.88 9.63
CA ILE A 159 -8.20 -23.94 9.32
C ILE A 159 -9.21 -24.04 10.47
N GLU A 160 -10.49 -24.14 10.12
CA GLU A 160 -11.56 -24.41 11.10
C GLU A 160 -11.45 -25.87 11.58
N THR A 161 -11.49 -26.08 12.89
CA THR A 161 -11.52 -27.43 13.49
C THR A 161 -12.93 -27.84 13.85
N GLU A 162 -13.20 -29.14 13.78
CA GLU A 162 -14.49 -29.68 14.21
C GLU A 162 -14.61 -29.59 15.74
N VAL A 163 -15.75 -29.06 16.19
CA VAL A 163 -16.08 -28.96 17.61
C VAL A 163 -17.30 -29.81 17.89
N THR A 164 -17.26 -30.56 19.01
CA THR A 164 -18.41 -31.33 19.49
C THR A 164 -18.87 -30.80 20.85
N LEU A 165 -20.15 -30.94 21.17
CA LEU A 165 -20.61 -30.68 22.54
C LEU A 165 -19.97 -31.70 23.49
N TRP A 166 -19.49 -31.24 24.65
CA TRP A 166 -18.90 -32.13 25.64
C TRP A 166 -19.91 -33.18 26.12
N GLN A 167 -19.47 -34.43 26.19
CA GLN A 167 -20.19 -35.58 26.70
C GLN A 167 -19.25 -36.40 27.57
N PRO A 168 -19.76 -37.18 28.55
CA PRO A 168 -18.91 -38.02 29.38
C PRO A 168 -18.44 -39.28 28.63
N VAL A 169 -17.53 -39.08 27.68
CA VAL A 169 -16.94 -40.11 26.81
C VAL A 169 -15.42 -39.94 26.74
N GLU A 170 -14.72 -40.97 26.27
CA GLU A 170 -13.28 -40.88 26.03
C GLU A 170 -12.98 -39.93 24.86
N TYR A 171 -12.02 -39.04 25.07
CA TYR A 171 -11.54 -38.10 24.05
C TYR A 171 -10.06 -38.34 23.77
N PRO A 172 -9.61 -38.30 22.49
CA PRO A 172 -8.19 -38.23 22.19
C PRO A 172 -7.60 -36.89 22.67
N LEU A 173 -6.29 -36.89 22.93
CA LEU A 173 -5.55 -35.66 23.24
C LEU A 173 -5.77 -34.60 22.15
N TRP A 174 -5.89 -33.33 22.54
CA TRP A 174 -6.17 -32.17 21.68
C TRP A 174 -7.57 -32.10 21.07
N SER A 175 -8.49 -32.98 21.50
CA SER A 175 -9.91 -32.86 21.14
C SER A 175 -10.47 -31.53 21.60
N VAL A 176 -11.26 -30.91 20.73
CA VAL A 176 -11.94 -29.65 21.02
C VAL A 176 -13.42 -29.91 21.32
N VAL A 177 -13.88 -29.37 22.44
CA VAL A 177 -15.26 -29.50 22.90
C VAL A 177 -15.85 -28.14 23.26
N GLU A 178 -17.16 -28.00 23.07
CA GLU A 178 -17.95 -26.90 23.60
C GLU A 178 -18.64 -27.33 24.90
N TYR A 179 -18.49 -26.53 25.96
CA TYR A 179 -19.16 -26.72 27.24
C TYR A 179 -19.61 -25.36 27.80
N GLU A 180 -20.90 -25.25 28.15
CA GLU A 180 -21.53 -24.03 28.68
C GLU A 180 -21.27 -22.75 27.86
N GLY A 181 -21.14 -22.88 26.54
CA GLY A 181 -20.90 -21.76 25.62
C GLY A 181 -19.45 -21.29 25.52
N ALA A 182 -18.50 -22.03 26.09
CA ALA A 182 -17.07 -21.84 25.93
C ALA A 182 -16.41 -23.07 25.29
N PHE A 183 -15.22 -22.87 24.71
CA PHE A 183 -14.49 -23.92 24.00
C PHE A 183 -13.27 -24.37 24.81
N TYR A 184 -13.04 -25.68 24.83
CA TYR A 184 -11.96 -26.32 25.59
C TYR A 184 -11.22 -27.32 24.70
N THR A 185 -9.92 -27.46 24.94
CA THR A 185 -9.09 -28.50 24.33
C THR A 185 -8.51 -29.40 25.41
N LEU A 186 -8.45 -30.71 25.14
CA LEU A 186 -7.83 -31.66 26.06
C LEU A 186 -6.31 -31.55 26.00
N MET A 187 -5.70 -31.02 27.05
CA MET A 187 -4.27 -30.69 27.11
C MET A 187 -3.40 -31.85 27.60
N THR A 188 -3.96 -32.77 28.38
CA THR A 188 -3.25 -33.93 28.93
C THR A 188 -4.19 -35.11 29.18
N LEU A 189 -3.64 -36.32 29.08
CA LEU A 189 -4.31 -37.56 29.47
C LEU A 189 -3.91 -38.03 30.88
N ASP A 190 -2.95 -37.35 31.51
CA ASP A 190 -2.52 -37.68 32.86
C ASP A 190 -3.65 -37.38 33.85
N CYS A 191 -4.13 -38.42 34.53
CA CYS A 191 -5.28 -38.34 35.45
C CYS A 191 -6.60 -37.91 34.80
N PHE A 192 -6.73 -38.06 33.47
CA PHE A 192 -7.97 -37.76 32.77
C PHE A 192 -9.09 -38.71 33.20
N ASP A 193 -10.22 -38.14 33.63
CA ASP A 193 -11.46 -38.84 33.93
C ASP A 193 -12.56 -38.27 33.03
N CYS A 194 -13.07 -39.09 32.11
CA CYS A 194 -14.10 -38.70 31.15
C CYS A 194 -15.44 -38.30 31.80
N ASN A 195 -15.66 -38.59 33.09
CA ASN A 195 -16.87 -38.16 33.80
C ASN A 195 -16.76 -36.76 34.41
N LEU A 196 -15.57 -36.15 34.40
CA LEU A 196 -15.34 -34.79 34.90
C LEU A 196 -15.40 -33.80 33.75
N ASP A 197 -16.23 -32.77 33.90
CA ASP A 197 -16.39 -31.73 32.90
C ASP A 197 -15.16 -30.78 32.83
N PRO A 198 -15.03 -29.98 31.76
CA PRO A 198 -13.90 -29.08 31.57
C PRO A 198 -13.72 -27.98 32.62
N MET A 199 -14.73 -27.69 33.46
CA MET A 199 -14.61 -26.70 34.53
C MET A 199 -14.08 -27.31 35.83
N VAL A 200 -14.22 -28.62 36.00
CA VAL A 200 -13.78 -29.36 37.19
C VAL A 200 -12.43 -30.03 36.96
N SER A 201 -12.16 -30.50 35.74
CA SER A 201 -10.93 -31.22 35.41
C SER A 201 -9.82 -30.29 34.92
N ASP A 202 -8.66 -30.36 35.56
CA ASP A 202 -7.44 -29.63 35.17
C ASP A 202 -6.81 -30.15 33.86
N CYS A 203 -7.36 -31.22 33.26
CA CYS A 203 -6.86 -31.76 32.00
C CYS A 203 -7.25 -30.91 30.79
N TRP A 204 -8.27 -30.06 30.94
CA TRP A 204 -8.80 -29.21 29.87
C TRP A 204 -8.23 -27.80 29.93
N GLY A 205 -7.85 -27.27 28.77
CA GLY A 205 -7.45 -25.87 28.60
C GLY A 205 -8.56 -25.10 27.90
N ALA A 206 -8.97 -23.97 28.46
CA ALA A 206 -9.90 -23.05 27.79
C ALA A 206 -9.21 -22.42 26.56
N ILE A 207 -9.91 -22.41 25.43
CA ILE A 207 -9.41 -21.82 24.19
C ILE A 207 -9.75 -20.33 24.20
N ALA A 208 -8.75 -19.48 23.98
CA ALA A 208 -8.91 -18.04 24.01
C ALA A 208 -9.45 -17.49 22.67
N ASP A 209 -10.07 -16.31 22.73
CA ASP A 209 -10.46 -15.57 21.54
C ASP A 209 -9.23 -15.15 20.72
N TYR A 210 -9.38 -15.15 19.40
CA TYR A 210 -8.38 -14.60 18.48
C TYR A 210 -8.20 -13.09 18.72
N ASP A 211 -6.96 -12.67 18.83
CA ASP A 211 -6.56 -11.28 19.01
C ASP A 211 -5.56 -10.87 17.92
N SER A 212 -6.00 -9.98 17.02
CA SER A 212 -5.16 -9.42 15.95
C SER A 212 -3.92 -8.65 16.44
N SER A 213 -3.91 -8.22 17.70
CA SER A 213 -2.77 -7.56 18.32
C SER A 213 -1.69 -8.54 18.79
N TYR A 214 -2.07 -9.79 19.06
CA TYR A 214 -1.14 -10.87 19.37
C TYR A 214 -0.40 -11.32 18.11
N ASN A 215 0.88 -11.67 18.26
CA ASN A 215 1.78 -11.94 17.13
C ASN A 215 2.78 -13.06 17.40
N ALA A 216 2.43 -13.97 18.31
CA ALA A 216 3.26 -15.10 18.69
C ALA A 216 2.45 -16.41 18.69
N TYR A 217 1.47 -16.51 17.80
CA TYR A 217 0.75 -17.77 17.58
C TYR A 217 1.73 -18.83 17.08
N GLU A 218 1.74 -20.00 17.72
CA GLU A 218 2.60 -21.10 17.32
C GLU A 218 2.04 -21.77 16.06
N LEU A 219 2.90 -22.05 15.06
CA LEU A 219 2.51 -22.85 13.91
C LEU A 219 2.39 -24.32 14.31
N SER A 220 1.22 -24.68 14.85
CA SER A 220 0.88 -25.99 15.39
C SER A 220 -0.58 -26.32 15.11
N GLU A 221 -0.88 -27.60 14.85
CA GLU A 221 -2.27 -28.10 14.70
C GLU A 221 -3.07 -28.05 16.02
N HIS A 222 -2.42 -27.66 17.12
CA HIS A 222 -3.03 -27.60 18.45
C HIS A 222 -3.00 -26.19 19.06
N GLU A 223 -2.53 -25.18 18.31
CA GLU A 223 -2.66 -23.77 18.67
C GLU A 223 -4.06 -23.29 18.30
N TYR A 224 -5.01 -23.50 19.22
CA TYR A 224 -6.41 -23.18 18.95
C TYR A 224 -6.78 -21.74 19.35
N VAL A 225 -7.62 -21.12 18.54
CA VAL A 225 -8.25 -19.82 18.84
C VAL A 225 -9.74 -19.85 18.52
N VAL A 226 -10.54 -19.10 19.28
CA VAL A 226 -11.96 -18.88 18.99
C VAL A 226 -12.11 -17.61 18.14
N TYR A 227 -12.84 -17.71 17.04
CA TYR A 227 -13.19 -16.55 16.22
C TYR A 227 -14.62 -16.68 15.71
N ASP A 228 -15.46 -15.68 16.02
CA ASP A 228 -16.88 -15.65 15.63
C ASP A 228 -17.64 -16.95 15.99
N GLY A 229 -17.38 -17.47 17.20
CA GLY A 229 -18.02 -18.67 17.72
C GLY A 229 -17.56 -19.99 17.11
N ARG A 230 -16.44 -20.01 16.37
CA ARG A 230 -15.83 -21.21 15.79
C ARG A 230 -14.36 -21.32 16.21
N VAL A 231 -13.81 -22.53 16.20
CA VAL A 231 -12.43 -22.78 16.62
C VAL A 231 -11.55 -22.99 15.40
N PHE A 232 -10.35 -22.39 15.42
CA PHE A 232 -9.39 -22.46 14.34
C PHE A 232 -8.00 -22.82 14.86
N TYR A 233 -7.16 -23.41 14.00
CA TYR A 233 -5.72 -23.56 14.21
C TYR A 233 -4.94 -23.10 12.98
N PRO A 234 -3.67 -22.68 13.12
CA PRO A 234 -2.89 -22.16 12.01
C PRO A 234 -2.39 -23.28 11.09
N GLU A 235 -2.62 -23.12 9.79
CA GLU A 235 -2.06 -23.99 8.73
C GLU A 235 -0.70 -23.50 8.25
N THR A 236 -0.49 -22.19 8.30
CA THR A 236 0.74 -21.52 7.85
C THR A 236 1.14 -20.47 8.88
N ASP A 237 2.27 -19.80 8.70
CA ASP A 237 2.58 -18.66 9.56
C ASP A 237 1.54 -17.54 9.38
N VAL A 238 0.80 -17.28 10.46
CA VAL A 238 -0.30 -16.33 10.55
C VAL A 238 0.13 -15.00 11.17
N ASN A 239 1.34 -14.95 11.73
CA ASN A 239 1.86 -13.76 12.40
C ASN A 239 2.37 -12.75 11.37
N ALA A 240 2.33 -11.47 11.74
CA ALA A 240 2.98 -10.43 10.95
C ALA A 240 4.49 -10.51 11.13
N ASP A 241 5.22 -10.34 10.04
CA ASP A 241 6.67 -10.17 10.08
C ASP A 241 7.01 -8.86 10.81
N THR A 242 8.05 -8.90 11.65
CA THR A 242 8.55 -7.68 12.28
C THR A 242 9.57 -7.01 11.33
N PRO A 243 9.26 -5.83 10.77
CA PRO A 243 10.17 -5.16 9.85
C PRO A 243 11.46 -4.76 10.54
N GLN A 244 12.60 -5.02 9.89
CA GLN A 244 13.92 -4.65 10.38
C GLN A 244 14.73 -3.95 9.28
N VAL A 245 15.25 -2.77 9.61
CA VAL A 245 16.16 -2.01 8.73
C VAL A 245 17.49 -2.76 8.60
N GLY A 246 17.94 -2.95 7.37
CA GLY A 246 19.11 -3.75 7.01
C GLY A 246 18.82 -5.22 6.73
N LEU A 247 17.62 -5.73 7.07
CA LEU A 247 17.20 -7.10 6.80
C LEU A 247 16.09 -7.16 5.75
N ASN A 248 14.92 -6.61 6.09
CA ASN A 248 13.75 -6.56 5.20
C ASN A 248 13.59 -5.18 4.55
N LEU A 249 14.09 -4.14 5.22
CA LEU A 249 13.97 -2.75 4.80
C LEU A 249 15.34 -2.14 4.50
N SER A 250 15.41 -1.28 3.49
CA SER A 250 16.58 -0.46 3.18
C SER A 250 16.17 1.00 3.01
N LEU A 251 16.92 1.93 3.59
CA LEU A 251 16.65 3.36 3.44
C LEU A 251 16.78 3.76 1.96
N HIS A 252 15.69 4.16 1.33
CA HIS A 252 15.67 4.52 -0.08
C HIS A 252 14.42 5.34 -0.43
N ASP A 253 14.61 6.60 -0.83
CA ASP A 253 13.55 7.47 -1.34
C ASP A 253 13.43 7.29 -2.87
N PRO A 254 12.32 6.73 -3.39
CA PRO A 254 12.15 6.49 -4.82
C PRO A 254 11.77 7.74 -5.62
N ARG A 255 11.48 8.86 -4.94
CA ARG A 255 10.99 10.09 -5.56
C ARG A 255 12.11 10.77 -6.33
N ASN A 256 11.82 11.22 -7.55
CA ASN A 256 12.79 11.96 -8.35
C ASN A 256 13.32 13.20 -7.59
N TYR A 257 14.64 13.27 -7.43
CA TYR A 257 15.31 14.32 -6.64
C TYR A 257 15.04 15.73 -7.18
N ASN A 258 15.08 15.93 -8.50
CA ASN A 258 14.86 17.24 -9.11
C ASN A 258 13.41 17.68 -8.92
N LEU A 259 12.47 16.75 -9.13
CA LEU A 259 11.05 16.99 -8.93
C LEU A 259 10.78 17.42 -7.48
N LYS A 260 11.34 16.68 -6.53
CA LYS A 260 11.27 17.00 -5.10
C LYS A 260 11.82 18.40 -4.80
N LYS A 261 13.04 18.68 -5.23
CA LYS A 261 13.70 19.97 -5.04
C LYS A 261 12.87 21.14 -5.56
N HIS A 262 12.39 21.05 -6.79
CA HIS A 262 11.64 22.14 -7.43
C HIS A 262 10.22 22.26 -6.87
N MET A 263 9.56 21.14 -6.57
CA MET A 263 8.22 21.16 -5.97
C MET A 263 8.22 21.78 -4.57
N VAL A 264 9.22 21.49 -3.71
CA VAL A 264 9.30 22.11 -2.37
C VAL A 264 9.47 23.63 -2.51
N ARG A 265 10.32 24.09 -3.44
CA ARG A 265 10.54 25.54 -3.68
C ARG A 265 9.27 26.25 -4.13
N LEU A 266 8.56 25.67 -5.10
CA LEU A 266 7.28 26.18 -5.58
C LEU A 266 6.22 26.18 -4.46
N ALA A 267 6.12 25.10 -3.69
CA ALA A 267 5.17 25.01 -2.58
C ALA A 267 5.45 26.02 -1.47
N ILE A 268 6.72 26.25 -1.08
CA ILE A 268 7.07 27.29 -0.09
C ILE A 268 6.74 28.70 -0.60
N TYR A 269 6.95 28.95 -1.89
CA TYR A 269 6.56 30.20 -2.50
C TYR A 269 5.05 30.44 -2.38
N GLU A 270 4.23 29.46 -2.75
CA GLU A 270 2.77 29.52 -2.64
C GLU A 270 2.33 29.67 -1.17
N LEU A 271 2.93 28.93 -0.23
CA LEU A 271 2.68 29.10 1.21
C LEU A 271 2.97 30.53 1.68
N THR A 272 4.09 31.11 1.25
CA THR A 272 4.47 32.48 1.64
C THR A 272 3.49 33.50 1.05
N LYS A 273 3.12 33.35 -0.22
CA LYS A 273 2.19 34.22 -0.94
C LYS A 273 0.81 34.28 -0.27
N LEU A 274 0.33 33.15 0.26
CA LEU A 274 -0.96 33.09 0.97
C LEU A 274 -0.99 33.90 2.28
N ILE A 275 0.16 34.15 2.89
CA ILE A 275 0.26 34.73 4.24
C ILE A 275 0.75 36.17 4.19
N ALA A 276 1.76 36.41 3.36
CA ALA A 276 2.43 37.69 3.22
C ALA A 276 2.69 37.99 1.74
N PRO A 277 1.64 38.22 0.94
CA PRO A 277 1.76 38.42 -0.51
C PRO A 277 2.68 39.59 -0.88
N ASN A 278 2.73 40.62 -0.02
CA ASN A 278 3.54 41.82 -0.24
C ASN A 278 4.96 41.73 0.36
N ASN A 279 5.32 40.62 1.03
CA ASN A 279 6.59 40.50 1.75
C ASN A 279 7.20 39.10 1.56
N VAL A 280 7.37 38.70 0.29
CA VAL A 280 8.11 37.49 -0.07
C VAL A 280 9.61 37.81 -0.09
N SER A 281 10.42 36.98 0.56
CA SER A 281 11.87 37.22 0.59
C SER A 281 12.49 37.08 -0.81
N VAL A 282 13.53 37.87 -1.08
CA VAL A 282 14.27 37.83 -2.37
C VAL A 282 14.81 36.43 -2.66
N VAL A 283 15.22 35.69 -1.63
CA VAL A 283 15.68 34.29 -1.76
C VAL A 283 14.56 33.39 -2.28
N ARG A 284 13.34 33.49 -1.74
CA ARG A 284 12.19 32.70 -2.18
C ARG A 284 11.74 33.06 -3.61
N MET A 285 11.77 34.35 -3.95
CA MET A 285 11.51 34.80 -5.33
C MET A 285 12.51 34.18 -6.31
N ARG A 286 13.81 34.19 -5.98
CA ARG A 286 14.84 33.57 -6.82
C ARG A 286 14.66 32.06 -6.93
N ASP A 287 14.38 31.36 -5.84
CA ASP A 287 14.15 29.91 -5.86
C ASP A 287 12.94 29.53 -6.72
N TYR A 288 11.89 30.35 -6.70
CA TYR A 288 10.72 30.23 -7.58
C TYR A 288 11.11 30.45 -9.05
N GLU A 289 11.79 31.55 -9.37
CA GLU A 289 12.23 31.87 -10.73
C GLU A 289 13.16 30.79 -11.31
N ASP A 290 14.11 30.29 -10.52
CA ASP A 290 15.00 29.20 -10.91
C ASP A 290 14.22 27.90 -11.20
N SER A 291 13.17 27.62 -10.43
CA SER A 291 12.33 26.44 -10.62
C SER A 291 11.43 26.58 -11.85
N MET A 292 10.86 27.75 -12.10
CA MET A 292 10.11 28.03 -13.33
C MET A 292 10.99 27.97 -14.57
N LYS A 293 12.24 28.45 -14.49
CA LYS A 293 13.22 28.32 -15.57
C LYS A 293 13.56 26.86 -15.83
N TRP A 294 13.80 26.07 -14.78
CA TRP A 294 14.06 24.64 -14.91
C TRP A 294 12.88 23.91 -15.60
N LEU A 295 11.64 24.21 -15.21
CA LEU A 295 10.45 23.66 -15.86
C LEU A 295 10.37 24.03 -17.35
N ASN A 296 10.65 25.29 -17.69
CA ASN A 296 10.64 25.77 -19.08
C ASN A 296 11.72 25.09 -19.94
N ASP A 297 12.94 24.99 -19.41
CA ASP A 297 14.05 24.34 -20.11
C ASP A 297 13.82 22.82 -20.25
N ALA A 298 13.21 22.17 -19.25
CA ALA A 298 12.81 20.77 -19.32
C ALA A 298 11.69 20.53 -20.35
N ALA A 299 10.67 21.39 -20.37
CA ALA A 299 9.56 21.34 -21.32
C ALA A 299 10.05 21.45 -22.77
N LYS A 300 11.04 22.34 -23.01
CA LYS A 300 11.70 22.54 -24.33
C LYS A 300 12.83 21.55 -24.62
N LEU A 301 12.97 20.50 -23.80
CA LEU A 301 13.96 19.44 -23.98
C LEU A 301 15.42 19.91 -23.98
N ARG A 302 15.70 21.07 -23.37
CA ARG A 302 17.04 21.64 -23.23
C ARG A 302 17.84 21.03 -22.10
N LEU A 303 17.15 20.41 -21.14
CA LEU A 303 17.73 19.66 -20.04
C LEU A 303 16.99 18.34 -19.84
N ASN A 304 17.67 17.35 -19.26
CA ASN A 304 17.05 16.07 -18.89
C ASN A 304 16.63 16.12 -17.41
N PRO A 305 15.31 16.13 -17.09
CA PRO A 305 14.83 16.15 -15.72
C PRO A 305 14.96 14.79 -15.00
N GLN A 306 15.46 13.75 -15.69
CA GLN A 306 15.48 12.35 -15.23
C GLN A 306 14.08 11.78 -15.00
N ILE A 307 13.12 12.22 -15.82
CA ILE A 307 11.74 11.72 -15.82
C ILE A 307 11.54 10.93 -17.11
N PRO A 308 10.89 9.75 -17.06
CA PRO A 308 10.57 8.99 -18.26
C PRO A 308 9.80 9.82 -19.30
N ARG A 309 10.16 9.66 -20.57
CA ARG A 309 9.47 10.30 -21.69
C ARG A 309 8.19 9.56 -22.02
N LYS A 310 7.16 10.29 -22.46
CA LYS A 310 6.01 9.66 -23.11
C LYS A 310 6.47 8.97 -24.39
N VAL A 311 5.93 7.80 -24.65
CA VAL A 311 6.19 7.02 -25.86
C VAL A 311 4.94 6.95 -26.74
N ASP A 312 5.13 6.92 -28.05
CA ASP A 312 4.08 6.71 -29.04
C ASP A 312 3.74 5.22 -29.20
N ASP A 313 2.77 4.91 -30.08
CA ASP A 313 2.33 3.54 -30.39
C ASP A 313 3.46 2.65 -30.96
N THR A 314 4.55 3.26 -31.44
CA THR A 314 5.75 2.58 -31.94
C THR A 314 6.82 2.40 -30.86
N LYS A 315 6.52 2.74 -29.60
CA LYS A 315 7.42 2.77 -28.45
C LYS A 315 8.60 3.75 -28.62
N LYS A 316 8.48 4.76 -29.48
CA LYS A 316 9.46 5.83 -29.63
C LYS A 316 9.05 7.05 -28.79
N PRO A 317 9.98 7.84 -28.24
CA PRO A 317 9.62 9.04 -27.49
C PRO A 317 8.78 9.99 -28.34
N VAL A 318 7.67 10.47 -27.78
CA VAL A 318 6.83 11.50 -28.43
C VAL A 318 7.73 12.71 -28.67
N THR A 319 7.93 13.02 -29.95
CA THR A 319 8.66 14.21 -30.38
C THR A 319 7.70 15.39 -30.42
N ASP A 320 8.22 16.56 -30.05
CA ASP A 320 7.51 17.83 -30.16
C ASP A 320 6.86 17.96 -31.55
N TRP A 321 5.62 18.45 -31.63
CA TRP A 321 4.87 18.54 -32.89
C TRP A 321 5.61 19.37 -33.95
N GLN A 322 6.49 20.29 -33.52
CA GLN A 322 7.37 21.08 -34.40
C GLN A 322 8.54 20.27 -34.99
N LEU A 323 8.96 19.19 -34.35
CA LEU A 323 9.98 18.25 -34.83
C LEU A 323 9.38 17.07 -35.58
N ALA A 324 8.09 16.75 -35.36
CA ALA A 324 7.36 15.72 -36.12
C ALA A 324 7.27 16.02 -37.64
N THR A 325 7.49 17.27 -38.04
CA THR A 325 7.53 17.68 -39.46
C THR A 325 8.89 17.48 -40.12
N PHE A 326 9.96 17.22 -39.36
CA PHE A 326 11.24 16.82 -39.93
C PHE A 326 11.39 15.31 -39.76
N GLN A 327 11.59 14.59 -40.87
CA GLN A 327 11.87 13.15 -40.86
C GLN A 327 12.97 12.85 -39.83
N THR A 328 12.60 12.19 -38.73
CA THR A 328 13.52 11.74 -37.68
C THR A 328 14.24 10.45 -38.07
N ASP A 329 13.80 9.82 -39.16
CA ASP A 329 14.41 8.64 -39.77
C ASP A 329 14.35 8.82 -41.29
N TYR A 330 15.52 8.88 -41.94
CA TYR A 330 15.60 8.97 -43.40
C TYR A 330 15.44 7.57 -43.98
N ASP A 331 14.22 7.23 -44.40
CA ASP A 331 13.97 6.09 -45.27
C ASP A 331 13.92 6.58 -46.73
N PRO A 332 14.92 6.24 -47.57
CA PRO A 332 14.97 6.65 -48.97
C PRO A 332 13.73 6.21 -49.77
N TYR A 333 13.01 5.18 -49.33
CA TYR A 333 11.82 4.64 -49.99
C TYR A 333 10.50 5.28 -49.51
N ARG A 334 10.53 6.15 -48.49
CA ARG A 334 9.35 6.87 -47.96
C ARG A 334 9.43 8.39 -48.14
N ASN A 335 10.31 8.85 -49.02
CA ASN A 335 10.50 10.27 -49.28
C ASN A 335 9.29 10.87 -50.05
N PRO A 336 8.53 11.82 -49.46
CA PRO A 336 7.37 12.43 -50.12
C PRO A 336 7.72 13.27 -51.36
N TRP A 337 9.00 13.60 -51.57
CA TRP A 337 9.48 14.37 -52.72
C TRP A 337 9.78 13.52 -53.96
N LEU A 338 9.74 12.18 -53.83
CA LEU A 338 10.01 11.23 -54.91
C LEU A 338 8.73 10.57 -55.46
N THR A 339 7.55 11.05 -55.07
CA THR A 339 6.26 10.71 -55.71
C THR A 339 5.67 11.91 -56.43
#